data_AF-A0A4Y9VS37-F1
#
_entry.id   AF-A0A4Y9VS37-F1
#
_cell.length_a   1.000
_cell.length_b   1.000
_cell.length_c   1.000
_cell.angle_alpha   90.00
_cell.angle_beta   90.00
_cell.angle_gamma   90.00
#
_symmetry.space_group_name_H-M   'P 1'
#
loop_
_entity.id
_entity.type
_entity.pdbx_description
1 polymer ?
#
loop_
_entity_poly.entity_id
_entity_poly.type
_entity_poly.pdbx_seq_one_letter_code
_entity_poly.pdbx_strand_id
1 'polypeptide(L)'
;MNHTVSYDYASGDLLENRNTYFYTKFHGKAFLTAWHRQREQTLTEKQAIDTAASDLDSSPTMHVIEVLHQKLSEHHTGHQTIQTLNRLVQRFEVSKRLHSRYNFNWRPVDVTDYKNWTRYVRFAEVLNLAYAITLSLPYLNALFKIMDTLTAAYQQLSESLSSRVQSLMLAERGHVDELCLKLERLPVEGGVEIGQNALILAEHMPMKLKGVVLLAAQTARSQAYIQALVANGLYPEKVILLGDTPSLEQQSTPNNRWHGILLPNLAESIMQTCDRANIEISRCSSVDVNSEECVNCISDAEPSAIIYSGVGGQIVSERTLALAPKFLHMHSGWLPQYRGSTTIYYALLKQEMPGVTALFLDRMIDTGPVVAQKHYPIPPFNMDVDRAYDSAIRADLLVEVLRAYISSGDFPTLFEQHPEEGETYYVIHPILKHLAILSLKKDHAS
;
A
#
# COMPACT_ATOMS: atom_id res chain seq x y z
N MET A 1 -20.64 26.54 3.57
CA MET A 1 -19.85 26.40 4.81
C MET A 1 -18.44 26.01 4.41
N ASN A 2 -17.44 26.87 4.62
CA ASN A 2 -16.04 26.51 4.38
C ASN A 2 -15.63 25.50 5.44
N HIS A 3 -15.62 24.20 5.10
CA HIS A 3 -15.04 23.19 5.97
C HIS A 3 -13.53 23.43 6.05
N THR A 4 -13.07 23.92 7.20
CA THR A 4 -11.64 23.96 7.51
C THR A 4 -11.15 22.51 7.62
N VAL A 5 -10.21 22.12 6.78
CA VAL A 5 -9.55 20.80 6.86
C VAL A 5 -8.66 20.77 8.11
N SER A 6 -8.82 19.77 8.97
CA SER A 6 -7.94 19.49 10.12
C SER A 6 -6.91 18.42 9.77
N TYR A 7 -5.78 18.41 10.49
CA TYR A 7 -4.76 17.36 10.40
C TYR A 7 -4.81 16.49 11.65
N ASP A 8 -5.61 15.43 11.60
CA ASP A 8 -5.92 14.61 12.79
C ASP A 8 -4.91 13.47 13.02
N TYR A 9 -3.98 13.25 12.10
CA TYR A 9 -3.01 12.15 12.16
C TYR A 9 -1.95 12.32 13.25
N ALA A 10 -1.80 13.50 13.82
CA ALA A 10 -0.85 13.80 14.90
C ALA A 10 -1.54 14.08 16.25
N SER A 11 -2.63 13.37 16.55
CA SER A 11 -3.43 13.56 17.76
C SER A 11 -3.61 12.28 18.55
N GLY A 12 -3.65 12.40 19.88
CA GLY A 12 -3.89 11.28 20.81
C GLY A 12 -2.65 10.42 21.11
N ASP A 13 -2.84 9.30 21.81
CA ASP A 13 -1.78 8.33 22.07
C ASP A 13 -1.64 7.38 20.87
N LEU A 14 -0.74 7.73 19.95
CA LEU A 14 -0.49 6.97 18.72
C LEU A 14 0.37 5.71 18.92
N LEU A 15 0.99 5.55 20.09
CA LEU A 15 1.64 4.28 20.44
C LEU A 15 0.58 3.24 20.81
N GLU A 16 -0.52 3.63 21.47
CA GLU A 16 -1.64 2.75 21.78
C GLU A 16 -2.66 2.66 20.63
N ASN A 17 -3.02 3.79 20.03
CA ASN A 17 -4.04 3.93 19.00
C ASN A 17 -3.40 4.35 17.68
N ARG A 18 -2.68 3.42 17.04
CA ARG A 18 -1.95 3.72 15.81
C ARG A 18 -2.86 4.14 14.66
N ASN A 19 -2.37 5.09 13.86
CA ASN A 19 -2.94 5.35 12.54
C ASN A 19 -2.72 4.15 11.59
N THR A 20 -3.74 3.84 10.79
CA THR A 20 -3.66 2.79 9.76
C THR A 20 -3.32 3.34 8.37
N TYR A 21 -3.66 4.61 8.11
CA TYR A 21 -3.42 5.36 6.86
C TYR A 21 -4.06 4.76 5.58
N PHE A 22 -4.84 3.70 5.68
CA PHE A 22 -5.56 3.13 4.54
C PHE A 22 -6.65 4.09 4.06
N TYR A 23 -6.79 4.24 2.74
CA TYR A 23 -7.87 4.97 2.07
C TYR A 23 -8.09 6.40 2.61
N THR A 24 -7.00 7.10 2.96
CA THR A 24 -7.07 8.46 3.48
C THR A 24 -7.72 9.40 2.46
N LYS A 25 -8.72 10.17 2.87
CA LYS A 25 -9.48 11.02 1.95
C LYS A 25 -8.59 12.11 1.37
N PHE A 26 -8.73 12.36 0.07
CA PHE A 26 -8.02 13.46 -0.58
C PHE A 26 -8.73 14.80 -0.33
N HIS A 27 -8.01 15.74 0.26
CA HIS A 27 -8.47 17.09 0.60
C HIS A 27 -7.69 18.18 -0.16
N GLY A 28 -6.86 17.80 -1.14
CA GLY A 28 -6.07 18.73 -1.94
C GLY A 28 -5.05 19.55 -1.14
N LYS A 29 -4.70 20.74 -1.64
CA LYS A 29 -3.69 21.62 -1.01
C LYS A 29 -4.08 22.06 0.41
N ALA A 30 -5.37 22.13 0.72
CA ALA A 30 -5.85 22.49 2.05
C ALA A 30 -5.38 21.50 3.13
N PHE A 31 -5.17 20.23 2.78
CA PHE A 31 -4.58 19.22 3.67
C PHE A 31 -3.15 19.57 4.06
N LEU A 32 -2.33 19.93 3.08
CA LEU A 32 -0.92 20.29 3.30
C LEU A 32 -0.83 21.56 4.15
N THR A 33 -1.71 22.54 3.90
CA THR A 33 -1.83 23.74 4.75
C THR A 33 -2.22 23.38 6.19
N ALA A 34 -3.14 22.44 6.38
CA ALA A 34 -3.54 21.98 7.72
C ALA A 34 -2.38 21.28 8.46
N TRP A 35 -1.62 20.45 7.75
CA TRP A 35 -0.41 19.81 8.29
C TRP A 35 0.65 20.84 8.72
N HIS A 36 0.96 21.82 7.86
CA HIS A 36 1.91 22.90 8.22
C HIS A 36 1.46 23.65 9.49
N ARG A 37 0.19 24.03 9.55
CA ARG A 37 -0.37 24.73 10.72
C ARG A 37 -0.26 23.87 11.98
N GLN A 38 -0.52 22.57 11.89
CA GLN A 38 -0.42 21.66 13.02
C GLN A 38 1.03 21.62 13.57
N ARG A 39 2.04 21.57 12.70
CA ARG A 39 3.45 21.62 13.12
C ARG A 39 3.78 22.97 13.77
N GLU A 40 3.33 24.09 13.21
CA GLU A 40 3.53 25.43 13.78
C GLU A 40 2.88 25.60 15.16
N GLN A 41 1.64 25.13 15.32
CA GLN A 41 0.92 25.16 16.60
C GLN A 41 1.64 24.34 17.67
N THR A 42 2.12 23.14 17.30
CA THR A 42 2.87 22.25 18.20
C THR A 42 4.09 22.95 18.80
N LEU A 43 4.79 23.78 18.01
CA LEU A 43 5.94 24.56 18.48
C LEU A 43 5.54 25.66 19.47
N THR A 44 4.41 26.35 19.22
CA THR A 44 3.95 27.45 20.07
C THR A 44 3.37 27.00 21.41
N GLU A 45 2.83 25.79 21.48
CA GLU A 45 2.11 25.28 22.64
C GLU A 45 2.99 24.51 23.63
N LYS A 46 4.31 24.38 23.39
CA LYS A 46 5.19 23.66 24.31
C LYS A 46 5.24 24.36 25.67
N GLN A 47 4.71 23.69 26.68
CA GLN A 47 4.87 24.14 28.05
C GLN A 47 6.25 23.71 28.55
N ALA A 48 6.93 24.60 29.28
CA ALA A 48 8.16 24.26 29.97
C ALA A 48 7.85 23.21 31.03
N ILE A 49 8.19 21.95 30.77
CA ILE A 49 8.04 20.87 31.72
C ILE A 49 9.41 20.58 32.31
N ASP A 50 9.53 20.78 33.61
CA ASP A 50 10.70 20.42 34.41
C ASP A 50 10.64 18.91 34.71
N THR A 51 10.82 18.08 33.68
CA THR A 51 10.87 16.63 33.84
C THR A 51 12.29 16.15 33.92
N ALA A 52 12.65 15.57 35.06
CA ALA A 52 13.81 14.69 35.26
C ALA A 52 13.68 13.35 34.50
N ALA A 53 13.07 13.36 33.31
CA ALA A 53 13.03 12.19 32.44
C ALA A 53 14.46 11.97 31.94
N SER A 54 15.04 10.84 32.31
CA SER A 54 16.34 10.44 31.79
C SER A 54 16.20 10.16 30.30
N ASP A 55 16.81 11.00 29.45
CA ASP A 55 16.92 10.78 28.00
C ASP A 55 17.79 9.55 27.64
N LEU A 56 18.10 8.68 28.61
CA LEU A 56 18.95 7.51 28.43
C LEU A 56 18.14 6.33 27.88
N ASP A 57 18.71 5.70 26.87
CA ASP A 57 18.34 4.35 26.45
C ASP A 57 19.61 3.56 26.12
N SER A 58 19.86 2.48 26.85
CA SER A 58 20.99 1.56 26.65
C SER A 58 20.57 0.22 26.08
N SER A 59 19.35 0.13 25.55
CA SER A 59 18.78 -1.08 25.00
C SER A 59 19.51 -1.55 23.73
N PRO A 60 19.46 -2.86 23.42
CA PRO A 60 20.02 -3.40 22.19
C PRO A 60 19.50 -2.71 20.92
N THR A 61 18.20 -2.39 20.86
CA THR A 61 17.64 -1.65 19.72
C THR A 61 18.22 -0.24 19.63
N MET A 62 18.41 0.45 20.76
CA MET A 62 19.05 1.77 20.75
C MET A 62 20.49 1.70 20.22
N HIS A 63 21.26 0.68 20.60
CA HIS A 63 22.60 0.47 20.06
C HIS A 63 22.58 0.29 18.53
N VAL A 64 21.63 -0.49 17.99
CA VAL A 64 21.45 -0.64 16.53
C VAL A 64 21.14 0.71 15.88
N ILE A 65 20.24 1.50 16.48
CA ILE A 65 19.87 2.83 15.98
C ILE A 65 21.09 3.76 15.98
N GLU A 66 21.90 3.80 17.04
CA GLU A 66 23.11 4.64 17.12
C GLU A 66 24.16 4.22 16.08
N VAL A 67 24.36 2.92 15.85
CA VAL A 67 25.26 2.43 14.79
C VAL A 67 24.77 2.86 13.41
N LEU A 68 23.46 2.78 13.15
CA LEU A 68 22.86 3.27 11.90
C LEU A 68 23.06 4.79 11.75
N HIS A 69 22.81 5.55 12.81
CA HIS A 69 22.98 7.00 12.82
C HIS A 69 24.43 7.39 12.50
N GLN A 70 25.41 6.78 13.19
CA GLN A 70 26.83 7.03 12.94
C GLN A 70 27.19 6.73 11.48
N LYS A 71 26.89 5.52 10.99
CA LYS A 71 27.22 5.12 9.61
C LYS A 71 26.59 6.04 8.57
N LEU A 72 25.32 6.41 8.73
CA LEU A 72 24.63 7.29 7.79
C LEU A 72 25.16 8.73 7.87
N SER A 73 25.53 9.23 9.06
CA SER A 73 26.16 10.54 9.20
C SER A 73 27.52 10.63 8.50
N GLU A 74 28.21 9.49 8.35
CA GLU A 74 29.44 9.33 7.58
C GLU A 74 29.19 8.95 6.10
N HIS A 75 27.93 9.05 5.63
CA HIS A 75 27.49 8.68 4.28
C HIS A 75 27.75 7.20 3.89
N HIS A 76 27.83 6.30 4.87
CA HIS A 76 28.12 4.89 4.64
C HIS A 76 26.85 4.05 4.41
N THR A 77 26.47 3.87 3.14
CA THR A 77 25.28 3.08 2.70
C THR A 77 25.62 1.68 2.22
N GLY A 78 26.52 0.98 2.91
CA GLY A 78 26.84 -0.42 2.60
C GLY A 78 25.64 -1.36 2.74
N HIS A 79 25.68 -2.50 2.02
CA HIS A 79 24.57 -3.47 1.96
C HIS A 79 24.03 -3.88 3.35
N GLN A 80 24.92 -4.17 4.30
CA GLN A 80 24.52 -4.54 5.66
C GLN A 80 23.80 -3.41 6.40
N THR A 81 24.25 -2.15 6.23
CA THR A 81 23.61 -0.97 6.84
C THR A 81 22.18 -0.82 6.35
N ILE A 82 21.98 -0.89 5.03
CA ILE A 82 20.66 -0.78 4.40
C ILE A 82 19.76 -1.94 4.79
N GLN A 83 20.29 -3.17 4.83
CA GLN A 83 19.52 -4.33 5.26
C GLN A 83 19.05 -4.21 6.71
N THR A 84 19.91 -3.77 7.63
CA THR A 84 19.54 -3.52 9.03
C THR A 84 18.51 -2.39 9.15
N LEU A 85 18.70 -1.29 8.43
CA LEU A 85 17.73 -0.19 8.39
C LEU A 85 16.36 -0.65 7.88
N ASN A 86 16.32 -1.38 6.77
CA ASN A 86 15.08 -1.91 6.18
C ASN A 86 14.32 -2.82 7.15
N ARG A 87 15.03 -3.66 7.92
CA ARG A 87 14.38 -4.49 8.96
C ARG A 87 13.78 -3.63 10.07
N LEU A 88 14.48 -2.59 10.52
CA LEU A 88 13.96 -1.70 11.56
C LEU A 88 12.76 -0.87 11.06
N VAL A 89 12.83 -0.36 9.82
CA VAL A 89 11.71 0.29 9.12
C VAL A 89 10.52 -0.66 9.03
N GLN A 90 10.73 -1.91 8.60
CA GLN A 90 9.65 -2.90 8.54
C GLN A 90 9.01 -3.10 9.91
N ARG A 91 9.82 -3.19 10.98
CA ARG A 91 9.28 -3.35 12.33
C ARG A 91 8.45 -2.17 12.77
N PHE A 92 8.95 -0.96 12.55
CA PHE A 92 8.20 0.26 12.82
C PHE A 92 6.94 0.35 11.97
N GLU A 93 6.99 0.01 10.69
CA GLU A 93 5.84 0.11 9.80
C GLU A 93 4.70 -0.85 10.17
N VAL A 94 5.02 -2.03 10.71
CA VAL A 94 4.02 -3.01 11.16
C VAL A 94 3.33 -2.60 12.48
N SER A 95 4.10 -2.19 13.49
CA SER A 95 3.54 -1.95 14.84
C SER A 95 3.37 -0.49 15.22
N LYS A 96 4.05 0.43 14.52
CA LYS A 96 4.33 1.82 14.93
C LYS A 96 5.08 1.93 16.26
N ARG A 97 5.72 0.85 16.69
CA ARG A 97 6.39 0.72 17.99
C ARG A 97 7.84 0.23 17.83
N LEU A 98 8.74 0.86 18.57
CA LEU A 98 10.15 0.46 18.70
C LEU A 98 10.39 -0.18 20.08
N HIS A 99 10.64 -1.48 20.07
CA HIS A 99 10.87 -2.25 21.29
C HIS A 99 12.35 -2.23 21.68
N SER A 100 12.66 -2.37 22.96
CA SER A 100 14.05 -2.36 23.45
C SER A 100 14.90 -3.52 22.90
N ARG A 101 14.28 -4.66 22.59
CA ARG A 101 14.96 -5.84 22.06
C ARG A 101 14.06 -6.64 21.13
N TYR A 102 14.67 -7.13 20.05
CA TYR A 102 14.08 -8.11 19.14
C TYR A 102 14.88 -9.42 19.17
N ASN A 103 14.21 -10.55 18.96
CA ASN A 103 14.87 -11.85 18.79
C ASN A 103 15.44 -12.03 17.37
N PHE A 104 16.00 -13.21 17.07
CA PHE A 104 16.60 -13.49 15.76
C PHE A 104 15.62 -13.38 14.57
N ASN A 105 14.32 -13.59 14.84
CA ASN A 105 13.22 -13.43 13.87
C ASN A 105 12.63 -12.01 13.87
N TRP A 106 13.30 -11.05 14.50
CA TRP A 106 12.84 -9.66 14.61
C TRP A 106 11.46 -9.52 15.27
N ARG A 107 11.09 -10.44 16.16
CA ARG A 107 9.91 -10.31 17.03
C ARG A 107 10.32 -9.67 18.35
N PRO A 108 9.50 -8.77 18.92
CA PRO A 108 9.82 -8.15 20.21
C PRO A 108 9.95 -9.22 21.29
N VAL A 109 10.97 -9.11 22.14
CA VAL A 109 11.17 -9.99 23.30
C VAL A 109 10.22 -9.60 24.43
N ASP A 110 10.07 -8.30 24.67
CA ASP A 110 9.06 -7.72 25.54
C ASP A 110 8.12 -6.84 24.70
N VAL A 111 6.86 -7.24 24.63
CA VAL A 111 5.81 -6.56 23.86
C VAL A 111 5.33 -5.26 24.52
N THR A 112 5.72 -5.00 25.77
CA THR A 112 5.31 -3.81 26.55
C THR A 112 6.37 -2.72 26.57
N ASP A 113 7.64 -3.06 26.35
CA ASP A 113 8.76 -2.12 26.38
C ASP A 113 8.93 -1.36 25.06
N TYR A 114 8.03 -0.40 24.81
CA TYR A 114 8.05 0.45 23.62
C TYR A 114 7.82 1.95 23.91
N LYS A 115 7.84 2.38 25.17
CA LYS A 115 7.47 3.76 25.59
C LYS A 115 8.66 4.71 25.80
N ASN A 116 9.89 4.32 25.41
CA ASN A 116 11.05 5.20 25.53
C ASN A 116 11.15 6.14 24.30
N TRP A 117 10.90 7.43 24.50
CA TRP A 117 10.90 8.45 23.45
C TRP A 117 12.27 8.68 22.79
N THR A 118 13.38 8.44 23.50
CA THR A 118 14.75 8.57 22.94
C THR A 118 14.91 7.69 21.70
N ARG A 119 14.35 6.47 21.69
CA ARG A 119 14.39 5.57 20.52
C ARG A 119 13.72 6.16 19.31
N TYR A 120 12.55 6.77 19.50
CA TYR A 120 11.75 7.31 18.39
C TYR A 120 12.39 8.56 17.80
N VAL A 121 12.87 9.48 18.65
CA VAL A 121 13.55 10.70 18.17
C VAL A 121 14.81 10.33 17.41
N ARG A 122 15.66 9.44 17.95
CA ARG A 122 16.89 9.03 17.25
C ARG A 122 16.57 8.26 15.96
N PHE A 123 15.55 7.39 15.96
CA PHE A 123 15.17 6.69 14.73
C PHE A 123 14.63 7.64 13.67
N ALA A 124 13.90 8.70 14.05
CA ALA A 124 13.48 9.75 13.12
C ALA A 124 14.68 10.47 12.49
N GLU A 125 15.75 10.74 13.25
CA GLU A 125 17.00 11.30 12.70
C GLU A 125 17.69 10.34 11.73
N VAL A 126 17.72 9.04 12.05
CA VAL A 126 18.23 8.00 11.15
C VAL A 126 17.43 7.99 9.83
N LEU A 127 16.10 8.07 9.89
CA LEU A 127 15.24 8.12 8.70
C LEU A 127 15.46 9.41 7.89
N ASN A 128 15.63 10.54 8.56
CA ASN A 128 15.95 11.81 7.92
C ASN A 128 17.29 11.75 7.17
N LEU A 129 18.35 11.23 7.80
CA LEU A 129 19.65 11.02 7.16
C LEU A 129 19.54 10.03 5.99
N ALA A 130 18.86 8.90 6.21
CA ALA A 130 18.70 7.87 5.19
C ALA A 130 17.97 8.43 3.95
N TYR A 131 16.89 9.18 4.13
CA TYR A 131 16.20 9.82 3.01
C TYR A 131 17.08 10.86 2.32
N ALA A 132 17.78 11.73 3.06
CA ALA A 132 18.66 12.74 2.47
C ALA A 132 19.77 12.14 1.58
N ILE A 133 20.24 10.93 1.90
CA ILE A 133 21.30 10.25 1.14
C ILE A 133 20.75 9.44 -0.03
N THR A 134 19.63 8.74 0.17
CA THR A 134 19.12 7.73 -0.78
C THR A 134 17.95 8.20 -1.63
N LEU A 135 17.24 9.24 -1.19
CA LEU A 135 15.95 9.67 -1.71
C LEU A 135 14.88 8.56 -1.74
N SER A 136 15.05 7.50 -0.93
CA SER A 136 14.13 6.37 -0.83
C SER A 136 12.81 6.81 -0.17
N LEU A 137 11.74 6.76 -0.94
CA LEU A 137 10.40 7.13 -0.48
C LEU A 137 9.89 6.27 0.70
N PRO A 138 10.23 4.97 0.84
CA PRO A 138 9.96 4.22 2.06
C PRO A 138 10.53 4.86 3.33
N TYR A 139 11.74 5.44 3.29
CA TYR A 139 12.32 6.12 4.45
C TYR A 139 11.59 7.43 4.76
N LEU A 140 11.26 8.23 3.75
CA LEU A 140 10.45 9.44 3.93
C LEU A 140 9.05 9.12 4.48
N ASN A 141 8.45 8.05 3.98
CA ASN A 141 7.15 7.57 4.45
C ASN A 141 7.17 7.17 5.93
N ALA A 142 8.21 6.45 6.35
CA ALA A 142 8.41 6.09 7.75
C ALA A 142 8.71 7.33 8.60
N LEU A 143 9.46 8.31 8.07
CA LEU A 143 9.77 9.58 8.74
C LEU A 143 8.48 10.33 9.08
N PHE A 144 7.57 10.52 8.12
CA PHE A 144 6.31 11.22 8.38
C PHE A 144 5.46 10.53 9.44
N LYS A 145 5.40 9.20 9.42
CA LYS A 145 4.63 8.43 10.41
C LYS A 145 5.22 8.52 11.81
N ILE A 146 6.55 8.53 11.96
CA ILE A 146 7.17 8.72 13.27
C ILE A 146 7.05 10.17 13.75
N MET A 147 7.07 11.14 12.83
CA MET A 147 6.83 12.54 13.15
C MET A 147 5.39 12.77 13.64
N ASP A 148 4.40 12.11 13.07
CA ASP A 148 3.03 12.13 13.60
C ASP A 148 2.98 11.62 15.05
N THR A 149 3.65 10.51 15.36
CA THR A 149 3.78 10.01 16.74
C THR A 149 4.49 11.01 17.67
N LEU A 150 5.64 11.56 17.24
CA LEU A 150 6.45 12.47 18.06
C LEU A 150 5.78 13.82 18.29
N THR A 151 5.04 14.33 17.31
CA THR A 151 4.30 15.59 17.42
C THR A 151 3.03 15.41 18.27
N ALA A 152 2.34 14.28 18.18
CA ALA A 152 1.23 13.95 19.09
C ALA A 152 1.68 13.85 20.56
N ALA A 153 2.87 13.29 20.79
CA ALA A 153 3.45 13.14 22.12
C ALA A 153 4.34 14.31 22.55
N TYR A 154 4.34 15.43 21.80
CA TYR A 154 5.34 16.49 21.95
C TYR A 154 5.44 17.08 23.36
N GLN A 155 4.29 17.18 24.05
CA GLN A 155 4.24 17.65 25.44
C GLN A 155 4.96 16.70 26.40
N GLN A 156 5.00 15.39 26.12
CA GLN A 156 5.64 14.38 26.97
C GLN A 156 7.17 14.33 26.82
N LEU A 157 7.73 15.00 25.80
CA LEU A 157 9.17 15.00 25.53
C LEU A 157 9.90 15.94 26.49
N SER A 158 11.09 15.53 26.93
CA SER A 158 12.04 16.41 27.63
C SER A 158 12.45 17.59 26.75
N GLU A 159 13.04 18.63 27.34
CA GLU A 159 13.50 19.80 26.59
C GLU A 159 14.50 19.42 25.47
N SER A 160 15.47 18.57 25.81
CA SER A 160 16.48 18.04 24.88
C SER A 160 15.86 17.28 23.70
N LEU A 161 14.95 16.32 23.96
CA LEU A 161 14.27 15.59 22.90
C LEU A 161 13.35 16.49 22.08
N SER A 162 12.65 17.42 22.72
CA SER A 162 11.74 18.33 22.04
C SER A 162 12.46 19.23 21.04
N SER A 163 13.65 19.76 21.39
CA SER A 163 14.50 20.57 20.51
C SER A 163 14.94 19.81 19.25
N ARG A 164 15.33 18.54 19.41
CA ARG A 164 15.67 17.66 18.27
C ARG A 164 14.47 17.42 17.36
N VAL A 165 13.27 17.24 17.94
CA VAL A 165 12.03 17.13 17.17
C VAL A 165 11.69 18.44 16.43
N GLN A 166 11.97 19.62 16.98
CA GLN A 166 11.80 20.89 16.24
C GLN A 166 12.68 20.93 14.99
N SER A 167 13.93 20.51 15.12
CA SER A 167 14.86 20.40 13.98
C SER A 167 14.36 19.42 12.93
N LEU A 168 13.80 18.29 13.36
CA LEU A 168 13.18 17.31 12.47
C LEU A 168 11.92 17.85 11.77
N MET A 169 11.09 18.67 12.42
CA MET A 169 9.93 19.31 11.76
C MET A 169 10.35 20.25 10.62
N LEU A 170 11.45 20.99 10.81
CA LEU A 170 12.01 21.84 9.77
C LEU A 170 12.55 21.01 8.60
N ALA A 171 13.26 19.91 8.88
CA ALA A 171 13.74 18.99 7.86
C ALA A 171 12.59 18.30 7.11
N GLU A 172 11.57 17.83 7.83
CA GLU A 172 10.34 17.23 7.28
C GLU A 172 9.68 18.17 6.27
N ARG A 173 9.57 19.46 6.62
CA ARG A 173 9.08 20.51 5.72
C ARG A 173 9.95 20.70 4.49
N GLY A 174 11.27 20.78 4.67
CA GLY A 174 12.21 20.89 3.55
C GLY A 174 12.05 19.75 2.55
N HIS A 175 11.92 18.51 3.02
CA HIS A 175 11.70 17.35 2.16
C HIS A 175 10.39 17.43 1.35
N VAL A 176 9.32 17.94 1.96
CA VAL A 176 8.04 18.15 1.25
C VAL A 176 8.17 19.24 0.21
N ASP A 177 8.81 20.36 0.53
CA ASP A 177 9.01 21.48 -0.39
C ASP A 177 9.87 21.07 -1.61
N GLU A 178 10.96 20.33 -1.37
CA GLU A 178 11.81 19.78 -2.44
C GLU A 178 11.05 18.80 -3.33
N LEU A 179 10.25 17.92 -2.74
CA LEU A 179 9.44 16.96 -3.50
C LEU A 179 8.37 17.68 -4.33
N CYS A 180 7.73 18.72 -3.79
CA CYS A 180 6.80 19.58 -4.55
C CYS A 180 7.50 20.21 -5.76
N LEU A 181 8.67 20.81 -5.56
CA LEU A 181 9.43 21.43 -6.64
C LEU A 181 9.84 20.41 -7.72
N LYS A 182 10.26 19.21 -7.31
CA LYS A 182 10.59 18.12 -8.24
C LYS A 182 9.37 17.70 -9.06
N LEU A 183 8.21 17.58 -8.41
CA LEU A 183 6.95 17.25 -9.07
C LEU A 183 6.46 18.37 -9.98
N GLU A 184 6.86 19.63 -9.79
CA GLU A 184 6.51 20.78 -10.64
C GLU A 184 7.43 20.94 -11.88
N ARG A 185 8.72 20.61 -11.77
CA ARG A 185 9.74 20.99 -12.77
C ARG A 185 9.87 20.14 -14.04
N LEU A 186 9.25 18.96 -14.11
CA LEU A 186 9.37 18.08 -15.28
C LEU A 186 8.04 18.02 -16.06
N PRO A 187 8.05 18.25 -17.38
CA PRO A 187 6.98 17.78 -18.24
C PRO A 187 7.08 16.26 -18.31
N VAL A 188 5.93 15.58 -18.23
CA VAL A 188 5.84 14.16 -18.60
C VAL A 188 5.97 14.11 -20.13
N GLU A 189 7.19 14.14 -20.65
CA GLU A 189 7.46 13.79 -22.04
C GLU A 189 7.36 12.27 -22.15
N GLY A 190 6.27 11.79 -22.74
CA GLY A 190 6.03 10.35 -22.88
C GLY A 190 4.72 10.02 -23.56
N GLY A 191 4.38 10.74 -24.62
CA GLY A 191 3.38 10.27 -25.58
C GLY A 191 3.92 9.04 -26.29
N VAL A 192 3.55 7.85 -25.82
CA VAL A 192 3.71 6.62 -26.60
C VAL A 192 2.41 6.43 -27.37
N GLU A 193 2.50 6.50 -28.70
CA GLU A 193 1.50 5.91 -29.58
C GLU A 193 1.47 4.40 -29.32
N ILE A 194 0.48 3.96 -28.53
CA ILE A 194 0.14 2.55 -28.45
C ILE A 194 -0.70 2.27 -29.69
N GLY A 195 -0.15 1.50 -30.62
CA GLY A 195 -0.87 0.97 -31.76
C GLY A 195 -2.19 0.35 -31.29
N GLN A 196 -3.30 0.94 -31.74
CA GLN A 196 -4.63 0.41 -31.54
C GLN A 196 -4.77 -0.88 -32.36
N ASN A 197 -4.36 -2.01 -31.79
CA ASN A 197 -5.02 -3.26 -32.10
C ASN A 197 -6.21 -3.37 -31.15
N ALA A 198 -7.30 -2.69 -31.52
CA ALA A 198 -8.62 -3.12 -31.11
C ALA A 198 -8.82 -4.52 -31.70
N LEU A 199 -8.43 -5.55 -30.94
CA LEU A 199 -9.00 -6.87 -31.12
C LEU A 199 -10.50 -6.69 -30.90
N ILE A 200 -11.23 -6.65 -32.01
CA ILE A 200 -12.67 -6.88 -32.04
C ILE A 200 -12.87 -8.12 -31.18
N LEU A 201 -13.52 -7.94 -30.03
CA LEU A 201 -13.97 -9.04 -29.20
C LEU A 201 -14.90 -9.86 -30.09
N ALA A 202 -14.40 -10.95 -30.66
CA ALA A 202 -15.31 -12.00 -31.08
C ALA A 202 -16.19 -12.29 -29.87
N GLU A 203 -17.50 -12.37 -30.07
CA GLU A 203 -18.45 -12.76 -29.03
C GLU A 203 -18.07 -14.17 -28.55
N HIS A 204 -17.17 -14.24 -27.58
CA HIS A 204 -16.81 -15.51 -26.96
C HIS A 204 -17.98 -15.87 -26.07
N MET A 205 -18.58 -17.02 -26.36
CA MET A 205 -19.59 -17.60 -25.49
C MET A 205 -19.04 -17.67 -24.07
N PRO A 206 -19.81 -17.26 -23.05
CA PRO A 206 -19.37 -17.33 -21.66
C PRO A 206 -18.83 -18.72 -21.33
N MET A 207 -17.64 -18.77 -20.76
CA MET A 207 -16.93 -20.00 -20.41
C MET A 207 -16.77 -20.08 -18.89
N LYS A 208 -17.21 -21.20 -18.32
CA LYS A 208 -16.93 -21.54 -16.91
C LYS A 208 -15.50 -22.09 -16.79
N LEU A 209 -14.68 -21.43 -15.98
CA LEU A 209 -13.30 -21.79 -15.69
C LEU A 209 -13.24 -22.88 -14.63
N LYS A 210 -13.28 -24.15 -15.05
CA LYS A 210 -13.28 -25.31 -14.14
C LYS A 210 -12.07 -25.29 -13.19
N GLY A 211 -12.32 -25.48 -11.90
CA GLY A 211 -11.35 -25.47 -10.82
C GLY A 211 -10.81 -24.09 -10.42
N VAL A 212 -11.17 -23.02 -11.15
CA VAL A 212 -10.72 -21.65 -10.85
C VAL A 212 -11.73 -20.99 -9.92
N VAL A 213 -11.31 -20.70 -8.70
CA VAL A 213 -12.12 -20.06 -7.66
C VAL A 213 -11.67 -18.62 -7.44
N LEU A 214 -12.61 -17.68 -7.39
CA LEU A 214 -12.33 -16.31 -6.96
C LEU A 214 -12.55 -16.19 -5.45
N LEU A 215 -11.47 -15.95 -4.71
CA LEU A 215 -11.52 -15.62 -3.28
C LEU A 215 -11.62 -14.10 -3.13
N ALA A 216 -12.84 -13.60 -2.91
CA ALA A 216 -13.18 -12.19 -2.94
C ALA A 216 -13.57 -11.67 -1.55
N ALA A 217 -13.06 -10.51 -1.16
CA ALA A 217 -13.63 -9.70 -0.09
C ALA A 217 -14.53 -8.59 -0.64
N GLN A 218 -15.36 -8.00 0.20
CA GLN A 218 -16.27 -6.90 -0.15
C GLN A 218 -15.52 -5.57 -0.39
N THR A 219 -14.81 -5.49 -1.51
CA THR A 219 -13.92 -4.38 -1.86
C THR A 219 -14.12 -3.97 -3.32
N ALA A 220 -13.75 -2.72 -3.65
CA ALA A 220 -13.76 -2.23 -5.03
C ALA A 220 -12.90 -3.09 -5.98
N ARG A 221 -11.79 -3.65 -5.48
CA ARG A 221 -10.92 -4.56 -6.24
C ARG A 221 -11.66 -5.84 -6.64
N SER A 222 -12.34 -6.48 -5.69
CA SER A 222 -13.11 -7.70 -5.97
C SER A 222 -14.30 -7.42 -6.88
N GLN A 223 -14.98 -6.27 -6.71
CA GLN A 223 -16.02 -5.81 -7.63
C GLN A 223 -15.47 -5.66 -9.04
N ALA A 224 -14.33 -4.98 -9.22
CA ALA A 224 -13.69 -4.81 -10.51
C ALA A 224 -13.33 -6.14 -11.15
N TYR A 225 -12.78 -7.09 -10.38
CA TYR A 225 -12.42 -8.42 -10.89
C TYR A 225 -13.65 -9.12 -11.43
N ILE A 226 -14.69 -9.32 -10.61
CA ILE A 226 -15.85 -10.09 -11.05
C ILE A 226 -16.59 -9.40 -12.20
N GLN A 227 -16.67 -8.07 -12.21
CA GLN A 227 -17.30 -7.32 -13.30
C GLN A 227 -16.51 -7.42 -14.60
N ALA A 228 -15.18 -7.30 -14.57
CA ALA A 228 -14.34 -7.45 -15.75
C ALA A 228 -14.36 -8.88 -16.30
N LEU A 229 -14.32 -9.88 -15.41
CA LEU A 229 -14.44 -11.28 -15.77
C LEU A 229 -15.78 -11.58 -16.47
N VAL A 230 -16.89 -11.13 -15.87
CA VAL A 230 -18.22 -11.32 -16.46
C VAL A 230 -18.37 -10.58 -17.79
N ALA A 231 -17.86 -9.35 -17.90
CA ALA A 231 -17.89 -8.57 -19.13
C ALA A 231 -17.07 -9.19 -20.28
N ASN A 232 -16.12 -10.07 -19.97
CA ASN A 232 -15.28 -10.76 -20.95
C ASN A 232 -15.65 -12.25 -21.11
N GLY A 233 -16.76 -12.72 -20.52
CA GLY A 233 -17.22 -14.11 -20.63
C GLY A 233 -16.33 -15.12 -19.88
N LEU A 234 -15.54 -14.69 -18.91
CA LEU A 234 -14.58 -15.53 -18.17
C LEU A 234 -15.13 -15.83 -16.76
N TYR A 235 -16.00 -16.83 -16.63
CA TYR A 235 -16.72 -17.01 -15.36
C TYR A 235 -15.93 -17.94 -14.45
N PRO A 236 -15.47 -17.50 -13.25
CA PRO A 236 -14.90 -18.42 -12.28
C PRO A 236 -15.91 -19.52 -11.94
N GLU A 237 -15.43 -20.70 -11.60
CA GLU A 237 -16.32 -21.80 -11.24
C GLU A 237 -17.18 -21.46 -10.03
N LYS A 238 -16.57 -20.78 -9.06
CA LYS A 238 -17.18 -20.39 -7.80
C LYS A 238 -16.53 -19.11 -7.27
N VAL A 239 -17.32 -18.33 -6.53
CA VAL A 239 -16.82 -17.21 -5.73
C VAL A 239 -16.93 -17.58 -4.26
N ILE A 240 -15.83 -17.49 -3.53
CA ILE A 240 -15.85 -17.51 -2.05
C ILE A 240 -15.85 -16.04 -1.61
N LEU A 241 -16.93 -15.60 -0.99
CA LEU A 241 -17.15 -14.21 -0.60
C LEU A 241 -16.92 -14.04 0.91
N LEU A 242 -15.85 -13.32 1.26
CA LEU A 242 -15.41 -13.02 2.62
C LEU A 242 -16.13 -11.79 3.18
N GLY A 243 -16.64 -11.92 4.39
CA GLY A 243 -17.32 -10.88 5.13
C GLY A 243 -18.76 -10.62 4.70
N ASP A 244 -19.47 -9.88 5.54
CA ASP A 244 -20.85 -9.50 5.31
C ASP A 244 -21.00 -8.43 4.22
N THR A 245 -22.17 -8.37 3.59
CA THR A 245 -22.47 -7.42 2.52
C THR A 245 -22.47 -5.98 3.05
N PRO A 246 -21.62 -5.08 2.52
CA PRO A 246 -21.59 -3.70 2.97
C PRO A 246 -22.82 -2.93 2.48
N SER A 247 -23.09 -1.79 3.10
CA SER A 247 -24.04 -0.80 2.58
C SER A 247 -23.52 -0.23 1.26
N LEU A 248 -24.31 -0.32 0.18
CA LEU A 248 -23.92 0.19 -1.13
C LEU A 248 -23.83 1.72 -1.13
N GLU A 249 -22.80 2.26 -1.75
CA GLU A 249 -22.69 3.69 -2.01
C GLU A 249 -23.54 4.10 -3.22
N GLN A 250 -24.18 5.28 -3.14
CA GLN A 250 -25.21 5.71 -4.09
C GLN A 250 -24.68 6.38 -5.38
N GLN A 251 -23.37 6.41 -5.62
CA GLN A 251 -22.83 7.08 -6.81
C GLN A 251 -22.08 6.08 -7.70
N SER A 252 -22.66 5.79 -8.85
CA SER A 252 -21.93 5.20 -9.98
C SER A 252 -22.64 5.50 -11.30
N THR A 253 -21.86 5.43 -12.38
CA THR A 253 -22.36 5.36 -13.76
C THR A 253 -22.01 3.98 -14.30
N PRO A 254 -22.98 3.19 -14.78
CA PRO A 254 -22.72 1.86 -15.35
C PRO A 254 -21.77 1.92 -16.56
N ASN A 255 -20.95 0.88 -16.73
CA ASN A 255 -20.19 0.60 -17.96
C ASN A 255 -19.21 1.69 -18.46
N ASN A 256 -18.66 2.50 -17.55
CA ASN A 256 -17.65 3.47 -17.94
C ASN A 256 -16.32 2.77 -18.30
N ARG A 257 -15.66 3.22 -19.37
CA ARG A 257 -14.35 2.74 -19.80
C ARG A 257 -13.36 3.88 -19.89
N TRP A 258 -12.11 3.61 -19.55
CA TRP A 258 -11.01 4.56 -19.68
C TRP A 258 -9.84 3.88 -20.40
N HIS A 259 -9.44 4.41 -21.55
CA HIS A 259 -8.51 3.75 -22.49
C HIS A 259 -8.86 2.29 -22.80
N GLY A 260 -10.14 1.99 -22.96
CA GLY A 260 -10.63 0.62 -23.21
C GLY A 260 -10.74 -0.26 -21.96
N ILE A 261 -10.17 0.14 -20.83
CA ILE A 261 -10.22 -0.57 -19.55
C ILE A 261 -11.58 -0.34 -18.89
N LEU A 262 -12.22 -1.41 -18.41
CA LEU A 262 -13.50 -1.32 -17.69
C LEU A 262 -13.28 -0.77 -16.28
N LEU A 263 -13.93 0.35 -15.97
CA LEU A 263 -13.96 0.89 -14.60
C LEU A 263 -15.03 0.16 -13.77
N PRO A 264 -14.79 -0.11 -12.48
CA PRO A 264 -15.76 -0.79 -11.64
C PRO A 264 -17.03 0.04 -11.43
N ASN A 265 -18.18 -0.62 -11.55
CA ASN A 265 -19.46 -0.08 -11.11
C ASN A 265 -19.60 -0.31 -9.59
N LEU A 266 -19.23 0.69 -8.79
CA LEU A 266 -19.19 0.58 -7.33
C LEU A 266 -20.59 0.42 -6.68
N ALA A 267 -21.67 0.76 -7.40
CA ALA A 267 -23.04 0.56 -6.92
C ALA A 267 -23.59 -0.85 -7.20
N GLU A 268 -22.90 -1.67 -8.01
CA GLU A 268 -23.25 -3.07 -8.24
C GLU A 268 -22.42 -3.95 -7.31
N SER A 269 -23.10 -4.70 -6.44
CA SER A 269 -22.45 -5.64 -5.53
C SER A 269 -21.87 -6.83 -6.29
N ILE A 270 -20.92 -7.52 -5.65
CA ILE A 270 -20.37 -8.79 -6.15
C ILE A 270 -21.49 -9.81 -6.36
N MET A 271 -22.44 -9.90 -5.42
CA MET A 271 -23.58 -10.80 -5.52
C MET A 271 -24.46 -10.50 -6.73
N GLN A 272 -24.80 -9.22 -6.97
CA GLN A 272 -25.60 -8.83 -8.15
C GLN A 272 -24.89 -9.20 -9.45
N THR A 273 -23.57 -9.03 -9.51
CA THR A 273 -22.77 -9.42 -10.68
C THR A 273 -22.80 -10.94 -10.88
N CYS A 274 -22.61 -11.72 -9.81
CA CYS A 274 -22.65 -13.17 -9.83
C CYS A 274 -24.04 -13.73 -10.19
N ASP A 275 -25.11 -13.19 -9.60
CA ASP A 275 -26.50 -13.62 -9.86
C ASP A 275 -26.85 -13.45 -11.34
N ARG A 276 -26.48 -12.30 -11.92
CA ARG A 276 -26.68 -12.02 -13.36
C ARG A 276 -25.91 -12.98 -14.26
N ALA A 277 -24.74 -13.44 -13.83
CA ALA A 277 -23.88 -14.36 -14.56
C ALA A 277 -24.12 -15.84 -14.19
N ASN A 278 -25.06 -16.13 -13.28
CA ASN A 278 -25.31 -17.46 -12.72
C ASN A 278 -24.03 -18.14 -12.16
N ILE A 279 -23.23 -17.37 -11.40
CA ILE A 279 -22.00 -17.84 -10.75
C ILE A 279 -22.32 -18.21 -9.30
N GLU A 280 -21.93 -19.42 -8.89
CA GLU A 280 -22.13 -19.91 -7.52
C GLU A 280 -21.31 -19.11 -6.50
N ILE A 281 -21.92 -18.79 -5.36
CA ILE A 281 -21.27 -18.08 -4.25
C ILE A 281 -21.30 -18.93 -2.99
N SER A 282 -20.13 -19.22 -2.43
CA SER A 282 -19.97 -19.66 -1.05
C SER A 282 -19.72 -18.45 -0.15
N ARG A 283 -20.56 -18.25 0.87
CA ARG A 283 -20.39 -17.15 1.83
C ARG A 283 -19.53 -17.59 3.00
N CYS A 284 -18.62 -16.72 3.41
CA CYS A 284 -17.81 -16.85 4.61
C CYS A 284 -18.00 -15.58 5.44
N SER A 285 -18.51 -15.72 6.66
CA SER A 285 -18.80 -14.57 7.54
C SER A 285 -17.52 -13.85 7.99
N SER A 286 -16.41 -14.57 8.07
CA SER A 286 -15.09 -14.00 8.37
C SER A 286 -14.51 -13.18 7.23
N VAL A 287 -13.95 -12.02 7.57
CA VAL A 287 -13.08 -11.24 6.66
C VAL A 287 -11.63 -11.72 6.64
N ASP A 288 -11.20 -12.50 7.63
CA ASP A 288 -9.85 -13.08 7.71
C ASP A 288 -9.74 -14.29 6.79
N VAL A 289 -8.82 -14.21 5.82
CA VAL A 289 -8.49 -15.28 4.87
C VAL A 289 -7.98 -16.54 5.55
N ASN A 290 -7.45 -16.42 6.77
CA ASN A 290 -6.88 -17.52 7.55
C ASN A 290 -7.86 -18.13 8.54
N SER A 291 -9.10 -17.64 8.61
CA SER A 291 -10.10 -18.19 9.52
C SER A 291 -10.41 -19.64 9.17
N GLU A 292 -10.84 -20.42 10.16
CA GLU A 292 -11.24 -21.81 9.94
C GLU A 292 -12.40 -21.91 8.94
N GLU A 293 -13.34 -20.97 8.99
CA GLU A 293 -14.45 -20.90 8.04
C GLU A 293 -13.96 -20.71 6.60
N CYS A 294 -13.03 -19.77 6.37
CA CYS A 294 -12.46 -19.54 5.04
C CYS A 294 -11.69 -20.77 4.54
N VAL A 295 -10.87 -21.37 5.41
CA VAL A 295 -10.13 -22.60 5.10
C VAL A 295 -11.07 -23.74 4.70
N ASN A 296 -12.20 -23.90 5.40
CA ASN A 296 -13.19 -24.92 5.07
C ASN A 296 -13.86 -24.62 3.72
N CYS A 297 -14.28 -23.37 3.47
CA CYS A 297 -14.85 -22.98 2.18
C CYS A 297 -13.90 -23.25 1.00
N ILE A 298 -12.59 -22.99 1.18
CA ILE A 298 -11.58 -23.27 0.15
C ILE A 298 -11.42 -24.78 -0.05
N SER A 299 -11.34 -25.54 1.05
CA SER A 299 -11.20 -27.00 1.01
C SER A 299 -12.38 -27.67 0.29
N ASP A 300 -13.61 -27.26 0.60
CA ASP A 300 -14.84 -27.79 0.01
C ASP A 300 -14.96 -27.48 -1.50
N ALA A 301 -14.25 -26.47 -1.99
CA ALA A 301 -14.26 -26.08 -3.39
C ALA A 301 -13.22 -26.83 -4.24
N GLU A 302 -12.27 -27.53 -3.62
CA GLU A 302 -11.18 -28.28 -4.27
C GLU A 302 -10.52 -27.53 -5.46
N PRO A 303 -10.07 -26.27 -5.28
CA PRO A 303 -9.62 -25.43 -6.39
C PRO A 303 -8.33 -25.92 -7.03
N SER A 304 -8.29 -25.93 -8.36
CA SER A 304 -7.04 -26.05 -9.13
C SER A 304 -6.27 -24.73 -9.16
N ALA A 305 -6.94 -23.59 -8.99
CA ALA A 305 -6.32 -22.29 -8.81
C ALA A 305 -7.25 -21.34 -8.06
N ILE A 306 -6.67 -20.46 -7.24
CA ILE A 306 -7.38 -19.39 -6.56
C ILE A 306 -6.93 -18.05 -7.12
N ILE A 307 -7.89 -17.23 -7.55
CA ILE A 307 -7.68 -15.81 -7.80
C ILE A 307 -7.88 -15.10 -6.45
N TYR A 308 -6.82 -14.53 -5.89
CA TYR A 308 -6.87 -13.87 -4.60
C TYR A 308 -7.18 -12.37 -4.71
N SER A 309 -8.31 -11.98 -4.14
CA SER A 309 -8.72 -10.59 -3.90
C SER A 309 -9.32 -10.43 -2.48
N GLY A 310 -8.53 -10.77 -1.46
CA GLY A 310 -8.90 -10.60 -0.05
C GLY A 310 -8.92 -9.13 0.42
N VAL A 311 -9.02 -8.90 1.74
CA VAL A 311 -8.89 -7.55 2.30
C VAL A 311 -7.42 -7.11 2.28
N GLY A 312 -7.15 -5.83 2.02
CA GLY A 312 -5.80 -5.27 2.09
C GLY A 312 -5.18 -5.41 3.48
N GLY A 313 -3.87 -5.70 3.54
CA GLY A 313 -3.11 -5.79 4.80
C GLY A 313 -3.14 -7.16 5.49
N GLN A 314 -3.84 -8.16 4.94
CA GLN A 314 -3.76 -9.53 5.44
C GLN A 314 -2.66 -10.33 4.74
N ILE A 315 -1.98 -11.19 5.50
CA ILE A 315 -1.02 -12.17 4.98
C ILE A 315 -1.73 -13.51 4.86
N VAL A 316 -1.64 -14.15 3.70
CA VAL A 316 -2.15 -15.52 3.51
C VAL A 316 -1.16 -16.49 4.16
N SER A 317 -1.62 -17.22 5.17
CA SER A 317 -0.78 -18.16 5.92
C SER A 317 -0.36 -19.35 5.06
N GLU A 318 0.73 -20.00 5.43
CA GLU A 318 1.19 -21.25 4.83
C GLU A 318 0.09 -22.32 4.81
N ARG A 319 -0.69 -22.43 5.90
CA ARG A 319 -1.84 -23.35 5.98
C ARG A 319 -2.84 -23.10 4.86
N THR A 320 -3.13 -21.83 4.56
CA THR A 320 -4.11 -21.45 3.55
C THR A 320 -3.53 -21.59 2.15
N LEU A 321 -2.28 -21.16 1.94
CA LEU A 321 -1.56 -21.33 0.67
C LEU A 321 -1.45 -22.80 0.23
N ALA A 322 -1.41 -23.74 1.19
CA ALA A 322 -1.35 -25.18 0.90
C ALA A 322 -2.67 -25.79 0.38
N LEU A 323 -3.79 -25.06 0.43
CA LEU A 323 -5.10 -25.58 0.02
C LEU A 323 -5.33 -25.58 -1.50
N ALA A 324 -4.47 -24.91 -2.26
CA ALA A 324 -4.53 -24.87 -3.71
C ALA A 324 -3.10 -24.81 -4.26
N PRO A 325 -2.82 -25.38 -5.45
CA PRO A 325 -1.48 -25.34 -6.00
C PRO A 325 -1.06 -23.93 -6.43
N LYS A 326 -2.03 -23.02 -6.68
CA LYS A 326 -1.80 -21.67 -7.20
C LYS A 326 -2.71 -20.64 -6.51
N PHE A 327 -2.11 -19.59 -5.96
CA PHE A 327 -2.79 -18.38 -5.48
C PHE A 327 -2.38 -17.19 -6.35
N LEU A 328 -3.12 -16.94 -7.42
CA LEU A 328 -2.87 -15.85 -8.35
C LEU A 328 -3.31 -14.52 -7.73
N HIS A 329 -2.40 -13.56 -7.66
CA HIS A 329 -2.67 -12.19 -7.22
C HIS A 329 -2.20 -11.19 -8.27
N MET A 330 -2.91 -10.05 -8.38
CA MET A 330 -2.57 -8.96 -9.29
C MET A 330 -2.20 -7.79 -8.41
N HIS A 331 -0.91 -7.59 -8.25
CA HIS A 331 -0.31 -6.55 -7.43
C HIS A 331 -0.08 -5.27 -8.25
N SER A 332 -0.43 -4.11 -7.73
CA SER A 332 -0.31 -2.81 -8.44
C SER A 332 1.08 -2.18 -8.27
N GLY A 333 2.12 -2.94 -8.60
CA GLY A 333 3.50 -2.47 -8.62
C GLY A 333 4.31 -3.28 -9.59
N TRP A 334 5.28 -2.64 -10.24
CA TRP A 334 6.22 -3.31 -11.12
C TRP A 334 7.23 -4.12 -10.28
N LEU A 335 6.97 -5.40 -10.10
CA LEU A 335 7.85 -6.30 -9.33
C LEU A 335 9.14 -6.63 -10.09
N PRO A 336 10.28 -6.81 -9.39
CA PRO A 336 10.45 -6.74 -7.92
C PRO A 336 10.59 -5.31 -7.35
N GLN A 337 10.67 -4.27 -8.18
CA GLN A 337 11.04 -2.91 -7.74
C GLN A 337 10.02 -2.25 -6.82
N TYR A 338 8.74 -2.61 -6.95
CA TYR A 338 7.64 -2.05 -6.17
C TYR A 338 6.88 -3.12 -5.38
N ARG A 339 7.51 -3.74 -4.37
CA ARG A 339 6.81 -4.66 -3.45
C ARG A 339 5.97 -3.92 -2.42
N GLY A 340 4.95 -4.58 -1.88
CA GLY A 340 4.24 -4.12 -0.69
C GLY A 340 2.95 -3.36 -0.99
N SER A 341 2.74 -2.21 -0.35
CA SER A 341 1.43 -1.55 -0.34
C SER A 341 1.42 -0.20 -1.02
N THR A 342 0.29 0.15 -1.66
CA THR A 342 0.01 1.48 -2.23
C THR A 342 1.09 1.99 -3.20
N THR A 343 1.81 1.07 -3.83
CA THR A 343 2.93 1.27 -4.77
C THR A 343 2.59 2.17 -5.95
N ILE A 344 1.31 2.21 -6.33
CA ILE A 344 0.77 3.10 -7.36
C ILE A 344 1.12 4.58 -7.10
N TYR A 345 0.97 5.05 -5.86
CA TYR A 345 1.27 6.43 -5.51
C TYR A 345 2.77 6.70 -5.49
N TYR A 346 3.58 5.71 -5.14
CA TYR A 346 5.04 5.84 -5.19
C TYR A 346 5.54 5.94 -6.62
N ALA A 347 4.96 5.18 -7.56
CA ALA A 347 5.23 5.35 -8.98
C ALA A 347 4.85 6.77 -9.44
N LEU A 348 3.69 7.29 -9.04
CA LEU A 348 3.28 8.68 -9.35
C LEU A 348 4.23 9.74 -8.77
N LEU A 349 4.73 9.55 -7.55
CA LEU A 349 5.73 10.44 -6.94
C LEU A 349 7.09 10.39 -7.65
N LYS A 350 7.42 9.23 -8.23
CA LYS A 350 8.60 9.05 -9.07
C LYS A 350 8.37 9.47 -10.53
N GLN A 351 7.15 9.87 -10.88
CA GLN A 351 6.74 10.24 -12.25
C GLN A 351 6.92 9.08 -13.24
N GLU A 352 6.70 7.85 -12.77
CA GLU A 352 6.75 6.63 -13.57
C GLU A 352 5.33 6.16 -13.91
N MET A 353 5.19 5.43 -15.02
CA MET A 353 3.92 4.79 -15.38
C MET A 353 3.54 3.76 -14.31
N PRO A 354 2.29 3.76 -13.82
CA PRO A 354 1.80 2.69 -12.96
C PRO A 354 1.93 1.32 -13.65
N GLY A 355 2.35 0.31 -12.89
CA GLY A 355 2.46 -1.07 -13.33
C GLY A 355 1.59 -2.01 -12.49
N VAL A 356 1.13 -3.10 -13.11
CA VAL A 356 0.54 -4.24 -12.41
C VAL A 356 1.36 -5.49 -12.73
N THR A 357 1.66 -6.28 -11.71
CA THR A 357 2.25 -7.61 -11.83
C THR A 357 1.23 -8.66 -11.37
N ALA A 358 0.94 -9.64 -12.23
CA ALA A 358 0.33 -10.89 -11.82
C ALA A 358 1.42 -11.83 -11.28
N LEU A 359 1.22 -12.40 -10.10
CA LEU A 359 2.16 -13.31 -9.45
C LEU A 359 1.42 -14.43 -8.70
N PHE A 360 2.14 -15.49 -8.37
CA PHE A 360 1.70 -16.44 -7.36
C PHE A 360 2.14 -15.99 -5.98
N LEU A 361 1.22 -15.99 -5.02
CA LEU A 361 1.54 -15.66 -3.63
C LEU A 361 2.42 -16.74 -3.00
N ASP A 362 3.37 -16.30 -2.17
CA ASP A 362 4.14 -17.13 -1.27
C ASP A 362 4.02 -16.58 0.17
N ARG A 363 4.90 -17.03 1.08
CA ARG A 363 4.87 -16.62 2.50
C ARG A 363 5.32 -15.18 2.74
N MET A 364 5.97 -14.58 1.76
CA MET A 364 6.60 -13.28 1.83
C MET A 364 5.81 -12.29 0.96
N ILE A 365 5.97 -11.01 1.23
CA ILE A 365 5.14 -9.99 0.58
C ILE A 365 5.66 -9.77 -0.84
N ASP A 366 4.86 -10.18 -1.82
CA ASP A 366 5.07 -9.96 -3.25
C ASP A 366 6.41 -10.49 -3.81
N THR A 367 6.90 -11.63 -3.30
CA THR A 367 8.16 -12.24 -3.77
C THR A 367 7.97 -13.48 -4.63
N GLY A 368 6.76 -13.99 -4.79
CA GLY A 368 6.54 -15.22 -5.52
C GLY A 368 6.72 -15.09 -7.05
N PRO A 369 6.65 -16.22 -7.78
CA PRO A 369 6.88 -16.25 -9.22
C PRO A 369 5.96 -15.28 -9.98
N VAL A 370 6.53 -14.55 -10.94
CA VAL A 370 5.80 -13.58 -11.76
C VAL A 370 5.18 -14.28 -12.97
N VAL A 371 3.89 -14.04 -13.19
CA VAL A 371 3.09 -14.61 -14.29
C VAL A 371 3.03 -13.68 -15.49
N ALA A 372 2.75 -12.40 -15.25
CA ALA A 372 2.66 -11.37 -16.28
C ALA A 372 2.85 -9.98 -15.67
N GLN A 373 3.22 -8.99 -16.48
CA GLN A 373 3.31 -7.60 -16.05
C GLN A 373 2.82 -6.66 -17.16
N LYS A 374 2.22 -5.54 -16.78
CA LYS A 374 1.73 -4.52 -17.73
C LYS A 374 1.81 -3.13 -17.12
N HIS A 375 2.28 -2.17 -17.92
CA HIS A 375 2.21 -0.74 -17.60
C HIS A 375 0.90 -0.14 -18.08
N TYR A 376 0.43 0.87 -17.37
CA TYR A 376 -0.81 1.58 -17.65
C TYR A 376 -0.56 3.08 -17.75
N PRO A 377 -1.38 3.82 -18.54
CA PRO A 377 -1.32 5.27 -18.58
C PRO A 377 -1.49 5.88 -17.19
N ILE A 378 -0.95 7.08 -16.97
CA ILE A 378 -1.16 7.80 -15.72
C ILE A 378 -2.65 8.19 -15.58
N PRO A 379 -3.30 8.00 -14.41
CA PRO A 379 -4.70 8.34 -14.23
C PRO A 379 -4.93 9.85 -14.30
N PRO A 380 -6.08 10.32 -14.82
CA PRO A 380 -6.41 11.74 -14.80
C PRO A 380 -6.67 12.21 -13.36
N PHE A 381 -6.40 13.48 -13.08
CA PHE A 381 -6.47 14.07 -11.74
C PHE A 381 -7.80 13.82 -10.98
N ASN A 382 -8.93 13.79 -11.69
CA ASN A 382 -10.26 13.63 -11.08
C ASN A 382 -10.71 12.17 -10.90
N MET A 383 -9.88 11.19 -11.25
CA MET A 383 -10.20 9.77 -11.07
C MET A 383 -9.87 9.32 -9.64
N ASP A 384 -10.78 8.55 -9.02
CA ASP A 384 -10.50 7.87 -7.75
C ASP A 384 -9.39 6.84 -7.95
N VAL A 385 -8.19 7.17 -7.48
CA VAL A 385 -7.00 6.32 -7.65
C VAL A 385 -7.14 4.99 -6.88
N ASP A 386 -7.74 5.02 -5.68
CA ASP A 386 -7.82 3.85 -4.80
C ASP A 386 -8.86 2.83 -5.25
N ARG A 387 -10.06 3.31 -5.61
CA ARG A 387 -11.22 2.43 -5.81
C ARG A 387 -11.60 2.25 -7.27
N ALA A 388 -11.35 3.24 -8.13
CA ALA A 388 -11.61 3.11 -9.55
C ALA A 388 -10.36 2.66 -10.30
N TYR A 389 -9.30 3.47 -10.29
CA TYR A 389 -8.12 3.25 -11.12
C TYR A 389 -7.35 1.97 -10.76
N ASP A 390 -6.87 1.84 -9.51
CA ASP A 390 -6.11 0.66 -9.06
C ASP A 390 -6.88 -0.65 -9.30
N SER A 391 -8.17 -0.63 -8.99
CA SER A 391 -9.04 -1.80 -9.15
C SER A 391 -9.22 -2.17 -10.63
N ALA A 392 -9.39 -1.18 -11.52
CA ALA A 392 -9.58 -1.38 -12.94
C ALA A 392 -8.33 -1.95 -13.64
N ILE A 393 -7.13 -1.38 -13.40
CA ILE A 393 -5.89 -1.85 -14.03
C ILE A 393 -5.50 -3.26 -13.56
N ARG A 394 -5.80 -3.62 -12.30
CA ARG A 394 -5.58 -4.98 -11.79
C ARG A 394 -6.53 -5.98 -12.47
N ALA A 395 -7.81 -5.60 -12.63
CA ALA A 395 -8.81 -6.43 -13.30
C ALA A 395 -8.50 -6.65 -14.79
N ASP A 396 -7.98 -5.62 -15.46
CA ASP A 396 -7.57 -5.69 -16.87
C ASP A 396 -6.47 -6.74 -17.09
N LEU A 397 -5.40 -6.68 -16.29
CA LEU A 397 -4.33 -7.70 -16.37
C LEU A 397 -4.84 -9.10 -16.02
N LEU A 398 -5.75 -9.22 -15.05
CA LEU A 398 -6.36 -10.52 -14.72
C LEU A 398 -7.07 -11.14 -15.93
N VAL A 399 -7.83 -10.34 -16.70
CA VAL A 399 -8.50 -10.83 -17.91
C VAL A 399 -7.49 -11.33 -18.94
N GLU A 400 -6.38 -10.62 -19.16
CA GLU A 400 -5.31 -11.05 -20.07
C GLU A 400 -4.66 -12.36 -19.60
N VAL A 401 -4.35 -12.48 -18.31
CA VAL A 401 -3.76 -13.69 -17.72
C VAL A 401 -4.68 -14.90 -17.89
N LEU A 402 -5.99 -14.74 -17.66
CA LEU A 402 -6.93 -15.84 -17.82
C LEU A 402 -7.16 -16.23 -19.28
N ARG A 403 -7.10 -15.28 -20.22
CA ARG A 403 -7.10 -15.60 -21.65
C ARG A 403 -5.87 -16.41 -22.04
N ALA A 404 -4.69 -16.00 -21.55
CA ALA A 404 -3.46 -16.76 -21.76
C ALA A 404 -3.59 -18.18 -21.18
N TYR A 405 -4.06 -18.31 -19.94
CA TYR A 405 -4.33 -19.59 -19.28
C TYR A 405 -5.26 -20.51 -20.09
N ILE A 406 -6.37 -19.99 -20.64
CA ILE A 406 -7.27 -20.79 -21.49
C ILE A 406 -6.54 -21.25 -22.76
N SER A 407 -5.76 -20.36 -23.37
CA SER A 407 -5.07 -20.65 -24.63
C SER A 407 -3.93 -21.66 -24.48
N SER A 408 -3.21 -21.64 -23.35
CA SER A 408 -2.05 -22.51 -23.09
C SER A 408 -2.42 -23.78 -22.32
N GLY A 409 -3.51 -23.77 -21.55
CA GLY A 409 -3.90 -24.82 -20.62
C GLY A 409 -3.20 -24.75 -19.25
N ASP A 410 -2.28 -23.80 -19.04
CA ASP A 410 -1.60 -23.55 -17.75
C ASP A 410 -1.15 -22.10 -17.62
N PHE A 411 -0.93 -21.62 -16.40
CA PHE A 411 -0.43 -20.27 -16.17
C PHE A 411 1.05 -20.17 -16.54
N PRO A 412 1.47 -19.17 -17.33
CA PRO A 412 2.88 -18.97 -17.61
C PRO A 412 3.62 -18.51 -16.34
N THR A 413 4.89 -18.90 -16.22
CA THR A 413 5.84 -18.22 -15.34
C THR A 413 6.76 -17.38 -16.22
N LEU A 414 6.70 -16.07 -16.08
CA LEU A 414 7.58 -15.13 -16.79
C LEU A 414 8.99 -15.16 -16.20
N PHE A 415 9.12 -15.07 -14.87
CA PHE A 415 10.39 -15.25 -14.15
C PHE A 415 10.17 -15.50 -12.65
N GLU A 416 11.21 -16.03 -12.00
CA GLU A 416 11.32 -16.15 -10.54
C GLU A 416 11.98 -14.91 -9.96
N GLN A 417 11.51 -14.44 -8.80
CA GLN A 417 12.10 -13.27 -8.15
C GLN A 417 13.22 -13.66 -7.18
N HIS A 418 14.21 -12.78 -7.04
CA HIS A 418 15.20 -12.89 -5.96
C HIS A 418 14.78 -12.04 -4.74
N PRO A 419 14.83 -12.60 -3.50
CA PRO A 419 14.43 -11.87 -2.30
C PRO A 419 15.27 -10.61 -2.01
N GLU A 420 16.52 -10.59 -2.45
CA GLU A 420 17.44 -9.46 -2.24
C GLU A 420 17.23 -8.31 -3.24
N GLU A 421 16.46 -8.54 -4.30
CA GLU A 421 16.13 -7.52 -5.29
C GLU A 421 14.90 -6.71 -4.88
N GLY A 422 14.87 -5.47 -5.35
CA GLY A 422 13.71 -4.60 -5.23
C GLY A 422 13.62 -3.83 -3.92
N GLU A 423 12.52 -3.11 -3.78
CA GLU A 423 12.27 -2.23 -2.64
C GLU A 423 10.86 -2.49 -2.12
N THR A 424 10.71 -2.51 -0.78
CA THR A 424 9.43 -2.74 -0.12
C THR A 424 8.81 -1.41 0.30
N TYR A 425 7.63 -1.14 -0.22
CA TYR A 425 6.80 0.01 0.08
C TYR A 425 5.71 -0.35 1.08
N TYR A 426 5.30 0.63 1.88
CA TYR A 426 4.28 0.47 2.91
C TYR A 426 3.08 1.34 2.59
N VAL A 427 1.99 1.20 3.33
CA VAL A 427 0.81 2.07 3.17
C VAL A 427 1.26 3.52 3.17
N ILE A 428 0.94 4.25 2.11
CA ILE A 428 1.45 5.60 1.89
C ILE A 428 0.93 6.57 2.93
N HIS A 429 1.81 7.44 3.41
CA HIS A 429 1.46 8.53 4.30
C HIS A 429 0.54 9.54 3.60
N PRO A 430 -0.47 10.12 4.28
CA PRO A 430 -1.40 11.07 3.68
C PRO A 430 -0.72 12.24 2.96
N ILE A 431 0.37 12.78 3.49
CA ILE A 431 1.13 13.86 2.82
C ILE A 431 1.62 13.39 1.45
N LEU A 432 2.33 12.26 1.39
CA LEU A 432 2.84 11.70 0.14
C LEU A 432 1.72 11.36 -0.84
N LYS A 433 0.61 10.81 -0.36
CA LYS A 433 -0.58 10.55 -1.18
C LYS A 433 -1.13 11.84 -1.79
N HIS A 434 -1.25 12.91 -1.01
CA HIS A 434 -1.76 14.19 -1.50
C HIS A 434 -0.82 14.78 -2.56
N LEU A 435 0.49 14.69 -2.35
CA LEU A 435 1.48 15.12 -3.34
C LEU A 435 1.39 14.31 -4.64
N ALA A 436 1.24 12.99 -4.54
CA ALA A 436 1.08 12.08 -5.68
C ALA A 436 -0.17 12.40 -6.51
N ILE A 437 -1.30 12.72 -5.85
CA ILE A 437 -2.53 13.07 -6.57
C ILE A 437 -2.44 14.50 -7.13
N LEU A 438 -1.87 15.45 -6.38
CA LEU A 438 -1.71 16.83 -6.85
C LEU A 438 -0.79 16.95 -8.07
N SER A 439 0.18 16.05 -8.24
CA SER A 439 1.05 16.04 -9.42
C SER A 439 0.30 15.70 -10.72
N LEU A 440 -0.86 15.02 -10.64
CA LEU A 440 -1.70 14.69 -11.79
C LEU A 440 -2.43 15.90 -12.40
N LYS A 441 -2.47 17.07 -11.72
CA LYS A 441 -3.16 18.27 -12.23
C LYS A 441 -2.58 18.84 -13.52
N LYS A 442 -1.41 18.38 -13.94
CA LYS A 442 -0.64 18.96 -15.04
C LYS A 442 -1.24 18.69 -16.43
N ASP A 443 -2.20 17.77 -16.58
CA ASP A 443 -2.62 17.26 -17.89
C ASP A 443 -3.91 17.87 -18.48
N HIS A 444 -4.33 19.08 -18.07
CA HIS A 444 -5.53 19.72 -18.64
C HIS A 444 -5.31 21.16 -19.12
N ALA A 445 -4.21 21.40 -19.81
CA ALA A 445 -4.02 22.57 -20.66
C ALA A 445 -3.37 22.15 -21.99
N SER A 446 -4.13 21.44 -22.81
CA SER A 446 -3.88 21.29 -24.24
C SER A 446 -5.20 21.18 -24.99
#